data_AF-A0A060SHZ5-F1
#
_entry.id   AF-A0A060SHZ5-F1
#
_cell.length_a   1.000
_cell.length_b   1.000
_cell.length_c   1.000
_cell.angle_alpha   90.00
_cell.angle_beta   90.00
_cell.angle_gamma   90.00
#
_symmetry.space_group_name_H-M   'P 1'
#
loop_
_entity.id
_entity.type
_entity.pdbx_description
1 polymer ?
#
loop_
_entity_poly.entity_id
_entity_poly.type
_entity_poly.pdbx_seq_one_letter_code
_entity_poly.pdbx_strand_id
1 'polypeptide(L)' 'MAFLLTYILAVVLFLAVSAMAGWHLYMVACGETSVETHDHEQYRKVAAQRGETFVNCYDLGWRKNLELFFNVGPNG' A
#
# COMPACT_ATOMS: atom_id res chain seq x y z
N MET A 1 9.54 -32.49 -17.69
CA MET A 1 10.01 -31.95 -16.40
C MET A 1 10.14 -30.43 -16.39
N ALA A 2 10.82 -29.82 -17.38
CA ALA A 2 11.00 -28.36 -17.45
C ALA A 2 9.69 -27.56 -17.34
N PHE A 3 8.66 -27.88 -18.13
CA PHE A 3 7.37 -27.16 -18.10
C PHE A 3 6.67 -27.21 -16.73
N LEU A 4 6.68 -28.35 -16.04
CA LEU A 4 6.07 -28.49 -14.70
C LEU A 4 6.75 -27.54 -13.69
N LEU A 5 8.08 -27.49 -13.69
CA LEU A 5 8.84 -26.61 -12.82
C LEU A 5 8.58 -25.13 -13.15
N THR A 6 8.47 -24.78 -14.44
CA THR A 6 8.13 -23.42 -14.87
C THR A 6 6.75 -23.00 -14.38
N TYR A 7 5.74 -23.88 -14.45
CA TYR A 7 4.40 -23.57 -13.94
C TYR A 7 4.37 -23.41 -12.41
N ILE A 8 5.07 -24.27 -11.67
CA ILE A 8 5.18 -24.15 -10.21
C ILE A 8 5.84 -22.81 -9.84
N LEU A 9 6.95 -22.47 -10.49
CA LEU A 9 7.65 -21.20 -10.26
C LEU A 9 6.75 -20.01 -10.61
N ALA A 10 6.03 -20.06 -11.73
CA ALA A 10 5.14 -18.98 -12.14
C ALA A 10 4.02 -18.73 -11.11
N VAL A 11 3.44 -19.79 -10.53
CA VAL A 11 2.42 -19.66 -9.48
C VAL A 11 3.00 -19.03 -8.22
N VAL A 12 4.17 -19.49 -7.77
CA VAL A 12 4.83 -18.94 -6.57
C VAL A 12 5.18 -17.46 -6.76
N LEU A 13 5.72 -17.11 -7.93
CA LEU A 13 6.04 -15.73 -8.27
C LEU A 13 4.78 -14.86 -8.37
N PHE A 14 3.71 -15.39 -8.98
CA PHE A 14 2.43 -14.68 -9.06
C PHE A 14 1.88 -14.35 -7.67
N LEU A 15 1.90 -15.30 -6.73
CA LEU A 15 1.45 -15.06 -5.36
C LEU A 15 2.32 -14.02 -4.64
N ALA A 16 3.64 -14.13 -4.75
CA ALA A 16 4.57 -13.20 -4.11
C ALA A 16 4.41 -11.77 -4.65
N VAL A 17 4.36 -11.61 -5.98
CA VAL A 17 4.22 -10.31 -6.63
C VAL A 17 2.83 -9.71 -6.37
N SER A 18 1.76 -10.52 -6.37
CA SER A 18 0.41 -10.03 -6.08
C SER A 18 0.28 -9.52 -4.65
N ALA A 19 0.90 -10.21 -3.69
CA ALA A 19 0.93 -9.76 -2.30
C ALA A 19 1.66 -8.42 -2.15
N MET A 20 2.85 -8.28 -2.76
CA MET A 20 3.59 -7.02 -2.75
C MET A 20 2.81 -5.90 -3.46
N ALA A 21 2.27 -6.16 -4.64
CA ALA A 21 1.50 -5.18 -5.40
C ALA A 21 0.26 -4.70 -4.62
N GLY A 22 -0.47 -5.63 -3.99
CA GLY A 22 -1.62 -5.29 -3.15
C GLY A 22 -1.24 -4.40 -1.97
N TRP A 23 -0.12 -4.70 -1.31
CA TRP A 23 0.40 -3.87 -0.22
C TRP A 23 0.78 -2.46 -0.68
N HIS A 24 1.47 -2.34 -1.82
CA HIS A 24 1.83 -1.05 -2.41
C HIS A 24 0.60 -0.25 -2.85
N LEU A 25 -0.40 -0.89 -3.46
CA LEU A 25 -1.67 -0.24 -3.81
C LEU A 25 -2.41 0.30 -2.59
N TYR A 26 -2.39 -0.44 -1.47
CA TYR A 26 -2.97 0.03 -0.22
C TYR A 26 -2.23 1.25 0.34
N MET A 27 -0.90 1.25 0.35
CA MET A 27 -0.10 2.40 0.79
C MET A 27 -0.36 3.65 -0.08
N VAL A 28 -0.43 3.48 -1.41
CA VAL A 28 -0.80 4.56 -2.32
C VAL A 28 -2.20 5.08 -2.01
N ALA A 29 -3.18 4.20 -1.76
CA ALA A 29 -4.53 4.60 -1.40
C ALA A 29 -4.58 5.37 -0.06
N CYS A 30 -3.71 5.07 0.89
CA CYS A 30 -3.59 5.83 2.14
C CYS A 30 -2.75 7.11 2.03
N GLY A 31 -2.15 7.38 0.87
CA GLY A 31 -1.29 8.54 0.67
C GLY A 31 -0.01 8.46 1.51
N GLU A 32 0.55 7.27 1.68
CA GLU A 32 1.75 7.01 2.48
C GLU A 32 2.84 6.30 1.66
N THR A 33 4.09 6.58 1.98
CA THR A 33 5.25 5.80 1.53
C THR A 33 5.53 4.64 2.47
N SER A 34 6.29 3.64 2.02
CA SER A 34 6.62 2.47 2.87
C SER A 34 7.42 2.81 4.13
N VAL A 35 8.18 3.90 4.11
CA VAL A 35 8.90 4.40 5.29
C VAL A 35 7.90 5.01 6.27
N GLU A 36 6.98 5.84 5.77
CA GLU A 36 5.94 6.47 6.57
C GLU A 36 4.99 5.43 7.18
N THR A 37 4.58 4.39 6.46
CA THR A 37 3.70 3.35 7.02
C THR A 37 4.37 2.60 8.19
N HIS A 38 5.69 2.38 8.15
CA HIS A 38 6.41 1.75 9.26
C HIS A 38 6.40 2.62 10.51
N ASP A 39 6.63 3.92 10.34
CA ASP A 39 6.61 4.89 11.44
C ASP A 39 5.17 5.14 11.94
N HIS A 40 4.20 5.27 11.03
CA HIS A 40 2.78 5.49 11.33
C HIS A 40 2.15 4.35 12.10
N GLU A 41 2.61 3.10 11.94
CA GLU A 41 2.14 2.00 12.78
C GLU A 41 2.48 2.24 14.25
N GLN A 42 3.68 2.76 14.53
CA GLN A 42 4.10 3.12 15.88
C GLN A 42 3.35 4.37 16.39
N TYR A 43 3.19 5.40 15.55
CA TYR A 43 2.44 6.61 15.92
C TYR A 43 0.95 6.33 16.16
N ARG A 44 0.31 5.45 15.38
CA ARG A 44 -1.08 4.99 15.62
C ARG A 44 -1.21 4.28 16.96
N LYS A 45 -0.26 3.41 17.32
CA LYS A 45 -0.28 2.72 18.62
C LYS A 45 -0.15 3.71 19.78
N VAL A 46 0.76 4.68 19.67
CA VAL A 46 0.97 5.72 20.70
C VAL A 46 -0.23 6.67 20.81
N ALA A 47 -0.80 7.10 19.68
CA ALA A 47 -1.99 7.95 19.64
C ALA A 47 -3.21 7.23 20.23
N ALA A 48 -3.42 5.96 19.87
CA ALA A 48 -4.48 5.12 20.42
C ALA A 48 -4.33 4.93 21.94
N GLN A 49 -3.11 4.79 22.46
CA GLN A 49 -2.84 4.76 23.90
C GLN A 49 -3.16 6.10 24.60
N ARG A 50 -3.07 7.22 23.89
CA ARG A 50 -3.41 8.56 24.39
C ARG A 50 -4.88 8.95 24.16
N GLY A 51 -5.66 8.10 23.47
CA GLY A 51 -7.04 8.41 23.09
C GLY A 51 -7.17 9.40 21.92
N GLU A 52 -6.08 9.65 21.19
CA GLU A 52 -6.03 10.55 20.04
C GLU A 52 -6.12 9.77 18.72
N THR A 53 -6.70 10.39 17.69
CA THR A 53 -6.75 9.81 16.35
C THR A 53 -5.55 10.28 15.54
N PHE A 54 -4.77 9.34 15.02
CA PHE A 54 -3.71 9.64 14.08
C PHE A 54 -4.33 9.94 12.70
N VAL A 55 -4.26 11.20 12.28
CA VAL A 55 -4.73 11.65 10.96
C VAL A 55 -3.51 11.87 10.07
N ASN A 56 -3.42 11.13 8.96
CA ASN A 56 -2.38 11.37 7.97
C ASN A 56 -2.67 12.70 7.25
N CYS A 57 -1.77 13.67 7.36
CA CYS A 57 -1.90 14.98 6.73
C CYS A 57 -1.88 14.93 5.19
N TYR A 58 -1.34 13.85 4.60
CA TYR A 58 -1.22 13.66 3.16
C TYR A 58 -2.38 12.86 2.55
N ASP A 59 -3.27 12.30 3.37
CA ASP A 59 -4.41 11.52 2.88
C ASP A 59 -5.54 12.45 2.40
N LEU A 60 -5.72 12.55 1.08
CA LEU A 60 -6.81 13.30 0.44
C LEU A 60 -8.07 12.44 0.23
N GLY A 61 -8.03 11.17 0.66
CA GLY A 61 -9.01 10.13 0.43
C GLY A 61 -8.58 9.14 -0.65
N TRP A 62 -8.90 7.85 -0.44
CA TRP A 62 -8.40 6.73 -1.25
C TRP A 62 -8.56 6.89 -2.78
N ARG A 63 -9.65 7.49 -3.26
CA ARG A 63 -9.86 7.74 -4.69
C ARG A 63 -8.91 8.81 -5.23
N LYS A 64 -8.81 9.95 -4.52
CA LYS A 64 -7.95 11.07 -4.94
C LYS A 64 -6.48 10.71 -4.86
N ASN A 65 -6.06 9.93 -3.87
CA ASN A 65 -4.67 9.48 -3.76
C ASN A 65 -4.30 8.54 -4.93
N LEU A 66 -5.23 7.66 -5.34
CA LEU A 66 -5.03 6.81 -6.51
C LEU A 66 -5.04 7.60 -7.82
N GLU A 67 -5.97 8.56 -7.98
CA GLU A 67 -5.99 9.49 -9.12
C GLU A 67 -4.64 10.21 -9.23
N LEU A 68 -4.17 10.82 -8.13
CA LEU A 68 -2.90 11.55 -8.05
C LEU A 68 -1.70 10.67 -8.41
N PHE A 69 -1.66 9.43 -7.91
CA PHE A 69 -0.55 8.52 -8.17
C PHE A 69 -0.53 8.00 -9.62
N PHE A 70 -1.69 7.63 -10.15
CA PHE A 70 -1.80 7.14 -11.52
C PHE A 70 -1.88 8.28 -12.55
N ASN A 71 -1.97 9.53 -12.10
CA ASN A 71 -2.17 10.70 -12.94
C ASN A 71 -3.40 10.51 -13.86
N VAL A 72 -4.48 9.94 -13.29
CA VAL A 72 -5.78 9.77 -13.94
C VAL A 72 -6.83 10.68 -13.30
N GLY A 73 -7.14 11.80 -13.94
CA GLY A 73 -8.19 12.72 -13.49
C GLY A 73 -7.94 14.17 -13.89
N PRO A 74 -8.82 15.12 -13.51
CA PRO A 74 -8.61 16.54 -13.78
C PRO A 74 -7.46 17.17 -13.00
N ASN A 75 -7.01 16.54 -11.91
CA ASN A 75 -6.02 17.09 -10.97
C ASN A 75 -4.71 16.29 -10.90
N GLY A 76 -4.45 15.46 -11.91
CA GLY A 76 -3.47 14.39 -11.83
C GLY A 76 -4.22 13.15 -11.46
#